data_AF-A0A160FIS5-F1
#
_entry.id   AF-A0A160FIS5-F1
#
_cell.length_a   1.000
_cell.length_b   1.000
_cell.length_c   1.000
_cell.angle_alpha   90.00
_cell.angle_beta   90.00
_cell.angle_gamma   90.00
#
_symmetry.space_group_name_H-M   'P 1'
#
loop_
_entity.id
_entity.type
_entity.pdbx_description
1 polymer ?
#
loop_
_entity_poly.entity_id
_entity_poly.type
_entity_poly.pdbx_seq_one_letter_code
_entity_poly.pdbx_strand_id
1 'polypeptide(L)'
;MAIAEACLFSTSRLHLWKTLDRGELHRLLNASDVLTPDMLLLSALRYLHEDAFWDLGKNLLQPEVAVLAISVDGCERALTELFDLPLSRSLLPWLRALWAHEPVRRVMEGRVAFDRVKEIQGVFDEVSFRKGEARKAFNDVPSQARETQRVFDATGSRESEMRRVLNESSFRTREVHPVLLKRTSGGRRCWQECAASSTEIQVNNAGLVLLWPLLPDLLCRLGLRGKDRFIDAQAQTNAACWLDTLIWNDDYAREWRMPFTKWLCGLPLECEIEWQAPDETTTEQLHCWLATLPEQLPGWRTLQVQDIRTLFLQRPGEMLLTETSLKLKVQREPFDILLNDWPWPLNQVMLPWLEQPLMIEWL
;
A
#
# COMPACT_ATOMS: atom_id res chain seq x y z
N MET A 1 15.10 -23.19 -6.33
CA MET A 1 14.80 -22.05 -5.43
C MET A 1 14.15 -20.87 -6.17
N ALA A 2 14.87 -20.08 -6.99
CA ALA A 2 14.30 -18.88 -7.66
C ALA A 2 13.01 -19.12 -8.47
N ILE A 3 12.89 -20.27 -9.15
CA ILE A 3 11.69 -20.62 -9.92
C ILE A 3 10.51 -20.95 -9.00
N ALA A 4 10.76 -21.60 -7.86
CA ALA A 4 9.73 -21.89 -6.88
C ALA A 4 9.24 -20.60 -6.18
N GLU A 5 10.14 -19.66 -5.90
CA GLU A 5 9.78 -18.32 -5.40
C GLU A 5 8.97 -17.52 -6.41
N ALA A 6 9.36 -17.54 -7.69
CA ALA A 6 8.60 -16.91 -8.76
C ALA A 6 7.19 -17.52 -8.89
N CYS A 7 7.01 -18.82 -8.65
CA CYS A 7 5.71 -19.46 -8.62
C CYS A 7 4.79 -18.98 -7.47
N LEU A 8 5.30 -18.23 -6.49
CA LEU A 8 4.46 -17.63 -5.44
C LEU A 8 3.64 -16.44 -5.95
N PHE A 9 4.09 -15.77 -7.02
CA PHE A 9 3.40 -14.65 -7.65
C PHE A 9 2.48 -15.12 -8.79
N SER A 10 1.24 -14.64 -8.82
CA SER A 10 0.23 -15.05 -9.80
C SER A 10 0.61 -14.72 -11.25
N THR A 11 1.21 -13.54 -11.47
CA THR A 11 1.68 -13.08 -12.79
C THR A 11 2.87 -13.91 -13.28
N SER A 12 3.84 -14.17 -12.40
CA SER A 12 5.01 -15.00 -12.70
C SER A 12 4.63 -16.46 -12.96
N ARG A 13 3.65 -17.04 -12.26
CA ARG A 13 3.13 -18.39 -12.57
C ARG A 13 2.63 -18.49 -14.00
N LEU A 14 1.80 -17.53 -14.43
CA LEU A 14 1.25 -17.50 -15.79
C LEU A 14 2.36 -17.32 -16.84
N HIS A 15 3.36 -16.51 -16.54
CA HIS A 15 4.50 -16.32 -17.43
C HIS A 15 5.36 -17.58 -17.54
N LEU A 16 5.73 -18.19 -16.42
CA LEU A 16 6.51 -19.44 -16.37
C LEU A 16 5.77 -20.59 -17.06
N TRP A 17 4.46 -20.70 -16.86
CA TRP A 17 3.63 -21.69 -17.54
C TRP A 17 3.61 -21.53 -19.06
N LYS A 18 3.70 -20.28 -19.56
CA LYS A 18 3.70 -19.99 -21.01
C LYS A 18 5.08 -20.14 -21.66
N THR A 19 6.15 -20.01 -20.88
CA THR A 19 7.52 -19.89 -21.41
C THR A 19 8.35 -21.15 -21.25
N LEU A 20 8.16 -21.93 -20.18
CA LEU A 20 8.95 -23.11 -19.89
C LEU A 20 8.25 -24.39 -20.33
N ASP A 21 9.05 -25.38 -20.76
CA ASP A 21 8.52 -26.70 -21.06
C ASP A 21 7.99 -27.40 -19.80
N ARG A 22 6.92 -28.19 -19.97
CA ARG A 22 6.27 -28.87 -18.85
C ARG A 22 7.18 -29.89 -18.18
N GLY A 23 8.03 -30.58 -18.95
CA GLY A 23 9.00 -31.53 -18.42
C GLY A 23 10.17 -30.85 -17.69
N GLU A 24 10.41 -29.58 -17.99
CA GLU A 24 11.40 -28.75 -17.29
C GLU A 24 10.84 -28.21 -15.97
N LEU A 25 9.62 -27.66 -15.98
CA LEU A 25 8.91 -27.27 -14.75
C LEU A 25 8.75 -28.44 -13.77
N HIS A 26 8.41 -29.62 -14.28
CA HIS A 26 8.27 -30.84 -13.48
C HIS A 26 9.59 -31.25 -12.80
N ARG A 27 10.72 -31.12 -13.50
CA ARG A 27 12.06 -31.38 -12.91
C ARG A 27 12.46 -30.32 -11.89
N LEU A 28 12.20 -29.05 -12.19
CA LEU A 28 12.66 -27.92 -11.38
C LEU A 28 11.91 -27.76 -10.06
N LEU A 29 10.61 -28.08 -10.04
CA LEU A 29 9.78 -28.05 -8.83
C LEU A 29 9.72 -29.41 -8.12
N ASN A 30 10.42 -30.42 -8.64
CA ASN A 30 10.35 -31.81 -8.15
C ASN A 30 8.89 -32.28 -7.99
N ALA A 31 8.03 -31.98 -8.97
CA ALA A 31 6.60 -32.26 -8.89
C ALA A 31 6.33 -33.78 -8.96
N SER A 32 5.33 -34.28 -8.22
CA SER A 32 4.96 -35.72 -8.22
C SER A 32 3.87 -36.06 -9.22
N ASP A 33 3.06 -35.06 -9.58
CA ASP A 33 1.86 -35.19 -10.39
C ASP A 33 1.95 -34.35 -11.67
N VAL A 34 1.02 -34.59 -12.61
CA VAL A 34 0.88 -33.77 -13.81
C VAL A 34 0.61 -32.32 -13.42
N LEU A 35 1.55 -31.44 -13.74
CA LEU A 35 1.42 -30.02 -13.47
C LEU A 35 0.28 -29.42 -14.29
N THR A 36 -0.68 -28.80 -13.60
CA THR A 36 -1.62 -27.82 -14.16
C THR A 36 -1.13 -26.40 -13.80
N PRO A 37 -1.64 -25.34 -14.45
CA PRO A 37 -1.27 -23.96 -14.12
C PRO A 37 -1.45 -23.64 -12.63
N ASP A 38 -2.49 -24.21 -12.01
CA ASP A 38 -2.86 -24.00 -10.61
C ASP A 38 -1.97 -24.80 -9.65
N MET A 39 -1.47 -25.96 -10.10
CA MET A 39 -0.57 -26.84 -9.33
C MET A 39 0.85 -26.28 -9.18
N LEU A 40 1.21 -25.26 -9.96
CA LEU A 40 2.52 -24.61 -9.84
C LEU A 40 2.73 -23.98 -8.46
N LEU A 41 1.69 -23.37 -7.88
CA LEU A 41 1.79 -22.76 -6.54
C LEU A 41 1.98 -23.85 -5.47
N LEU A 42 1.18 -24.91 -5.51
CA LEU A 42 1.24 -26.00 -4.52
C LEU A 42 2.56 -26.77 -4.61
N SER A 43 3.04 -27.04 -5.83
CA SER A 43 4.32 -27.70 -6.07
C SER A 43 5.50 -26.83 -5.62
N ALA A 44 5.42 -25.52 -5.84
CA ALA A 44 6.42 -24.58 -5.35
C ALA A 44 6.43 -24.49 -3.82
N LEU A 45 5.26 -24.41 -3.17
CA LEU A 45 5.16 -24.41 -1.72
C LEU A 45 5.72 -25.70 -1.11
N ARG A 46 5.48 -26.85 -1.73
CA ARG A 46 6.07 -28.12 -1.31
C ARG A 46 7.59 -28.12 -1.46
N TYR A 47 8.09 -27.70 -2.62
CA TYR A 47 9.53 -27.61 -2.87
C TYR A 47 10.25 -26.69 -1.87
N LEU A 48 9.65 -25.52 -1.57
CA LEU A 48 10.18 -24.57 -0.60
C LEU A 48 10.04 -25.05 0.86
N HIS A 49 9.12 -25.97 1.12
CA HIS A 49 9.02 -26.63 2.41
C HIS A 49 10.18 -27.61 2.67
N GLU A 50 10.56 -28.38 1.63
CA GLU A 50 11.67 -29.34 1.70
C GLU A 50 13.03 -28.65 1.84
N ASP A 51 13.14 -27.40 1.40
CA ASP A 51 14.36 -26.60 1.52
C ASP A 51 14.45 -25.91 2.90
N ALA A 52 15.30 -26.46 3.77
CA ALA A 52 15.51 -25.98 5.14
C ALA A 52 16.03 -24.53 5.25
N PHE A 53 16.54 -23.97 4.14
CA PHE A 53 17.07 -22.60 4.08
C PHE A 53 16.06 -21.55 3.59
N TRP A 54 14.82 -21.96 3.29
CA TRP A 54 13.79 -21.01 2.86
C TRP A 54 13.22 -20.21 4.04
N ASP A 55 13.80 -19.02 4.22
CA ASP A 55 13.32 -17.94 5.09
C ASP A 55 13.29 -16.63 4.28
N LEU A 56 12.59 -16.64 3.14
CA LEU A 56 12.42 -15.43 2.36
C LEU A 56 11.71 -14.38 3.22
N GLY A 57 12.33 -13.22 3.34
CA GLY A 57 11.95 -12.12 4.22
C GLY A 57 10.44 -11.93 4.34
N LYS A 58 9.96 -11.92 5.58
CA LYS A 58 8.57 -12.05 6.04
C LYS A 58 7.51 -11.06 5.50
N ASN A 59 7.79 -10.22 4.50
CA ASN A 59 6.91 -9.08 4.16
C ASN A 59 6.63 -8.83 2.66
N LEU A 60 7.09 -9.67 1.72
CA LEU A 60 6.93 -9.41 0.28
C LEU A 60 5.83 -10.23 -0.42
N LEU A 61 5.29 -11.24 0.24
CA LEU A 61 4.33 -12.16 -0.34
C LEU A 61 3.00 -12.02 0.40
N GLN A 62 1.90 -11.84 -0.34
CA GLN A 62 0.53 -11.83 0.19
C GLN A 62 -0.13 -13.17 -0.10
N PRO A 63 -0.06 -14.15 0.81
CA PRO A 63 -0.54 -15.51 0.55
C PRO A 63 -2.04 -15.55 0.26
N GLU A 64 -2.82 -14.65 0.87
CA GLU A 64 -4.26 -14.55 0.65
C GLU A 64 -4.59 -14.22 -0.81
N VAL A 65 -3.86 -13.28 -1.43
CA VAL A 65 -4.07 -12.88 -2.82
C VAL A 65 -3.64 -13.98 -3.79
N ALA A 66 -2.52 -14.64 -3.50
CA ALA A 66 -2.00 -15.70 -4.34
C ALA A 66 -2.86 -16.98 -4.30
N VAL A 67 -3.53 -17.25 -3.18
CA VAL A 67 -4.40 -18.41 -2.95
C VAL A 67 -5.80 -18.22 -3.57
N LEU A 68 -6.34 -17.00 -3.56
CA LEU A 68 -7.64 -16.70 -4.18
C LEU A 68 -7.70 -16.99 -5.69
N ALA A 69 -6.54 -17.14 -6.34
CA ALA A 69 -6.42 -17.42 -7.76
C ALA A 69 -6.35 -18.92 -8.11
N ILE A 70 -6.39 -19.83 -7.12
CA ILE A 70 -6.23 -21.28 -7.36
C ILE A 70 -7.58 -21.95 -7.58
N SER A 71 -7.71 -22.71 -8.68
CA SER A 71 -8.78 -23.70 -8.84
C SER A 71 -8.46 -24.98 -8.07
N VAL A 72 -9.39 -25.50 -7.27
CA VAL A 72 -9.16 -26.68 -6.41
C VAL A 72 -9.35 -28.01 -7.16
N ASP A 73 -9.99 -27.98 -8.33
CA ASP A 73 -10.25 -29.19 -9.13
C ASP A 73 -8.95 -29.87 -9.56
N GLY A 74 -8.76 -31.13 -9.15
CA GLY A 74 -7.56 -31.91 -9.48
C GLY A 74 -6.32 -31.61 -8.64
N CYS A 75 -6.42 -30.74 -7.63
CA CYS A 75 -5.32 -30.40 -6.71
C CYS A 75 -5.32 -31.22 -5.40
N GLU A 76 -6.22 -32.20 -5.24
CA GLU A 76 -6.50 -32.81 -3.92
C GLU A 76 -5.30 -33.57 -3.35
N ARG A 77 -4.54 -34.25 -4.21
CA ARG A 77 -3.35 -35.00 -3.80
C ARG A 77 -2.23 -34.07 -3.34
N ALA A 78 -1.93 -33.01 -4.10
CA ALA A 78 -0.90 -32.04 -3.73
C ALA A 78 -1.25 -31.26 -2.45
N LEU A 79 -2.54 -30.96 -2.25
CA LEU A 79 -2.99 -30.37 -0.99
C LEU A 79 -2.78 -31.34 0.18
N THR A 80 -3.11 -32.62 0.02
CA THR A 80 -2.92 -33.63 1.07
C THR A 80 -1.44 -33.76 1.41
N GLU A 81 -0.57 -33.92 0.41
CA GLU A 81 0.88 -34.02 0.61
C GLU A 81 1.47 -32.76 1.27
N LEU A 82 0.97 -31.55 0.93
CA LEU A 82 1.44 -30.31 1.53
C LEU A 82 1.07 -30.17 3.02
N PHE A 83 -0.13 -30.62 3.42
CA PHE A 83 -0.60 -30.52 4.81
C PHE A 83 -0.14 -31.69 5.70
N ASP A 84 0.28 -32.80 5.10
CA ASP A 84 0.93 -33.92 5.80
C ASP A 84 2.36 -33.58 6.25
N LEU A 85 2.99 -32.58 5.62
CA LEU A 85 4.32 -32.08 6.02
C LEU A 85 4.27 -31.33 7.36
N PRO A 86 5.33 -31.40 8.19
CA PRO A 86 5.39 -30.71 9.48
C PRO A 86 5.21 -29.19 9.30
N LEU A 87 4.47 -28.52 10.18
CA LEU A 87 4.18 -27.10 10.01
C LEU A 87 5.45 -26.24 10.20
N SER A 88 6.03 -25.77 9.10
CA SER A 88 7.18 -24.86 9.12
C SER A 88 6.74 -23.42 9.36
N ARG A 89 7.49 -22.68 10.20
CA ARG A 89 7.19 -21.28 10.55
C ARG A 89 7.17 -20.35 9.33
N SER A 90 8.01 -20.61 8.34
CA SER A 90 8.08 -19.82 7.11
C SER A 90 6.86 -20.01 6.22
N LEU A 91 6.24 -21.20 6.27
CA LEU A 91 5.09 -21.57 5.43
C LEU A 91 3.74 -21.35 6.13
N LEU A 92 3.73 -21.10 7.45
CA LEU A 92 2.52 -20.84 8.22
C LEU A 92 1.56 -19.81 7.60
N PRO A 93 2.03 -18.64 7.08
CA PRO A 93 1.13 -17.69 6.42
C PRO A 93 0.44 -18.27 5.18
N TRP A 94 1.14 -19.09 4.40
CA TRP A 94 0.64 -19.75 3.20
C TRP A 94 -0.33 -20.88 3.53
N LEU A 95 0.02 -21.74 4.49
CA LEU A 95 -0.88 -22.81 4.95
C LEU A 95 -2.15 -22.23 5.57
N ARG A 96 -2.05 -21.11 6.30
CA ARG A 96 -3.21 -20.41 6.86
C ARG A 96 -4.11 -19.82 5.77
N ALA A 97 -3.54 -19.19 4.74
CA ALA A 97 -4.32 -18.65 3.63
C ALA A 97 -4.99 -19.76 2.81
N LEU A 98 -4.29 -20.85 2.53
CA LEU A 98 -4.85 -22.05 1.89
C LEU A 98 -5.98 -22.65 2.72
N TRP A 99 -5.80 -22.78 4.03
CA TRP A 99 -6.83 -23.29 4.93
C TRP A 99 -8.01 -22.31 5.11
N ALA A 100 -7.77 -21.01 4.94
CA ALA A 100 -8.81 -19.98 4.95
C ALA A 100 -9.72 -20.06 3.71
N HIS A 101 -9.17 -20.53 2.59
CA HIS A 101 -9.88 -20.69 1.32
C HIS A 101 -10.92 -21.81 1.39
N GLU A 102 -12.18 -21.47 1.18
CA GLU A 102 -13.33 -22.34 1.44
C GLU A 102 -13.35 -23.63 0.58
N PRO A 103 -13.06 -23.57 -0.73
CA PRO A 103 -12.93 -24.77 -1.56
C PRO A 103 -11.83 -25.73 -1.09
N VAL A 104 -10.69 -25.22 -0.64
CA VAL A 104 -9.57 -26.04 -0.13
C VAL A 104 -9.98 -26.71 1.17
N ARG A 105 -10.61 -25.96 2.09
CA ARG A 105 -11.07 -26.51 3.37
C ARG A 105 -12.04 -27.66 3.19
N ARG A 106 -13.04 -27.53 2.31
CA ARG A 106 -14.00 -28.61 2.02
C ARG A 106 -13.34 -29.90 1.52
N VAL A 107 -12.33 -29.78 0.65
CA VAL A 107 -11.59 -30.95 0.14
C VAL A 107 -10.76 -31.61 1.22
N MET A 108 -10.16 -30.82 2.11
CA MET A 108 -9.26 -31.31 3.15
C MET A 108 -9.98 -31.91 4.35
N GLU A 109 -11.15 -31.39 4.73
CA GLU A 109 -11.98 -31.93 5.83
C GLU A 109 -12.42 -33.40 5.61
N GLY A 110 -12.45 -33.87 4.35
CA GLY A 110 -12.78 -35.26 4.01
C GLY A 110 -11.57 -36.19 3.84
N ARG A 111 -10.33 -35.69 3.86
CA ARG A 111 -9.12 -36.44 3.45
C ARG A 111 -8.00 -36.45 4.48
N VAL A 112 -7.92 -35.42 5.32
CA VAL A 112 -6.89 -35.33 6.38
C VAL A 112 -7.41 -35.98 7.66
N ALA A 113 -6.54 -36.71 8.36
CA ALA A 113 -6.88 -37.32 9.64
C ALA A 113 -7.36 -36.25 10.64
N PHE A 114 -8.45 -36.53 11.36
CA PHE A 114 -9.08 -35.58 12.28
C PHE A 114 -8.11 -35.02 13.34
N ASP A 115 -7.18 -35.83 13.81
CA ASP A 115 -6.15 -35.41 14.78
C ASP A 115 -5.18 -34.39 14.19
N ARG A 116 -4.85 -34.53 12.90
CA ARG A 116 -3.99 -33.60 12.17
C ARG A 116 -4.70 -32.27 11.90
N VAL A 117 -5.99 -32.30 11.59
CA VAL A 117 -6.81 -31.08 11.46
C VAL A 117 -6.83 -30.30 12.78
N LYS A 118 -7.00 -30.99 13.91
CA LYS A 118 -6.93 -30.37 15.24
C LYS A 118 -5.57 -29.78 15.56
N GLU A 119 -4.48 -30.46 15.19
CA GLU A 119 -3.11 -29.97 15.35
C GLU A 119 -2.90 -28.66 14.55
N ILE A 120 -3.30 -28.66 13.28
CA ILE A 120 -3.20 -27.47 12.40
C ILE A 120 -4.01 -26.31 12.96
N GLN A 121 -5.26 -26.56 13.35
CA GLN A 121 -6.14 -25.54 13.92
C GLN A 121 -5.59 -25.00 15.25
N GLY A 122 -5.06 -25.87 16.11
CA GLY A 122 -4.43 -25.49 17.37
C GLY A 122 -3.23 -24.55 17.18
N VAL A 123 -2.37 -24.80 16.19
CA VAL A 123 -1.23 -23.92 15.87
C VAL A 123 -1.72 -22.56 15.33
N PHE A 124 -2.76 -22.55 14.49
CA PHE A 124 -3.35 -21.31 13.97
C PHE A 124 -4.01 -20.46 15.07
N ASP A 125 -4.64 -21.13 16.04
CA ASP A 125 -5.29 -20.50 17.19
C ASP A 125 -4.24 -20.00 18.19
N GLU A 126 -3.16 -20.73 18.45
CA GLU A 126 -2.07 -20.31 19.34
C GLU A 126 -1.32 -19.07 18.80
N VAL A 127 -1.06 -19.01 17.49
CA VAL A 127 -0.47 -17.82 16.85
C VAL A 127 -1.41 -16.62 16.92
N SER A 128 -2.72 -16.84 16.79
CA SER A 128 -3.75 -15.80 16.93
C SER A 128 -3.90 -15.33 18.38
N PHE A 129 -3.80 -16.26 19.33
CA PHE A 129 -3.84 -16.00 20.78
C PHE A 129 -2.61 -15.22 21.25
N ARG A 130 -1.40 -15.56 20.80
CA ARG A 130 -0.17 -14.79 21.12
C ARG A 130 -0.19 -13.36 20.56
N LYS A 131 -0.76 -13.15 19.36
CA LYS A 131 -1.05 -11.79 18.85
C LYS A 131 -2.10 -11.08 19.71
N GLY A 132 -3.07 -11.81 20.24
CA GLY A 132 -4.08 -11.33 21.19
C GLY A 132 -3.51 -10.94 22.56
N GLU A 133 -2.62 -11.76 23.14
CA GLU A 133 -1.92 -11.47 24.40
C GLU A 133 -0.94 -10.32 24.27
N ALA A 134 -0.21 -10.22 23.15
CA ALA A 134 0.62 -9.05 22.86
C ALA A 134 -0.22 -7.76 22.77
N ARG A 135 -1.42 -7.83 22.17
CA ARG A 135 -2.41 -6.74 22.17
C ARG A 135 -3.00 -6.48 23.55
N LYS A 136 -3.18 -7.50 24.38
CA LYS A 136 -3.75 -7.39 25.73
C LYS A 136 -2.75 -6.77 26.72
N ALA A 137 -1.47 -7.19 26.66
CA ALA A 137 -0.36 -6.58 27.39
C ALA A 137 -0.13 -5.11 27.00
N PHE A 138 -0.38 -4.76 25.73
CA PHE A 138 -0.40 -3.36 25.27
C PHE A 138 -1.61 -2.57 25.83
N ASN A 139 -2.75 -3.23 26.03
CA ASN A 139 -3.99 -2.63 26.53
C ASN A 139 -4.09 -2.55 28.07
N ASP A 140 -3.22 -3.24 28.81
CA ASP A 140 -3.15 -3.28 30.27
C ASP A 140 -2.26 -2.17 30.88
N VAL A 141 -1.79 -1.21 30.07
CA VAL A 141 -1.13 0.02 30.55
C VAL A 141 -2.14 0.89 31.32
N PRO A 142 -1.84 1.41 32.54
CA PRO A 142 -2.87 1.92 33.45
C PRO A 142 -3.57 3.23 33.01
N SER A 143 -4.84 3.08 32.68
CA SER A 143 -6.03 3.88 33.07
C SER A 143 -5.84 5.23 33.80
N GLN A 144 -5.52 6.29 33.05
CA GLN A 144 -6.09 7.64 33.27
C GLN A 144 -6.85 8.18 32.03
N ALA A 145 -6.97 7.38 30.96
CA ALA A 145 -7.55 7.80 29.67
C ALA A 145 -8.78 6.98 29.25
N ARG A 146 -9.67 6.61 30.17
CA ARG A 146 -10.88 5.80 29.88
C ARG A 146 -12.20 6.38 30.42
N GLU A 147 -12.33 7.71 30.46
CA GLU A 147 -13.62 8.35 30.73
C GLU A 147 -14.44 8.62 29.45
N THR A 148 -13.81 8.64 28.27
CA THR A 148 -14.47 9.01 26.99
C THR A 148 -15.14 7.86 26.24
N GLN A 149 -14.92 6.60 26.63
CA GLN A 149 -15.43 5.44 25.89
C GLN A 149 -16.80 4.92 26.37
N ARG A 150 -17.44 5.54 27.39
CA ARG A 150 -18.77 5.09 27.87
C ARG A 150 -19.97 5.73 27.16
N VAL A 151 -19.73 6.63 26.19
CA VAL A 151 -20.82 7.24 25.39
C VAL A 151 -21.03 6.52 24.05
N PHE A 152 -20.15 5.59 23.65
CA PHE A 152 -20.14 5.04 22.29
C PHE A 152 -20.87 3.71 22.10
N ASP A 153 -21.20 2.96 23.17
CA ASP A 153 -21.79 1.61 23.05
C ASP A 153 -23.33 1.58 23.01
N ALA A 154 -24.01 2.73 22.91
CA ALA A 154 -25.48 2.82 23.00
C ALA A 154 -26.23 3.10 21.68
N THR A 155 -25.60 3.02 20.51
CA THR A 155 -26.30 3.31 19.23
C THR A 155 -25.96 2.33 18.11
N GLY A 156 -26.17 1.05 18.39
CA GLY A 156 -26.34 0.03 17.36
C GLY A 156 -27.73 0.10 16.73
N SER A 157 -27.87 0.87 15.64
CA SER A 157 -28.87 0.69 14.56
C SER A 157 -28.80 1.90 13.63
N ARG A 158 -27.97 1.85 12.58
CA ARG A 158 -27.93 2.93 11.57
C ARG A 158 -27.63 2.48 10.14
N GLU A 159 -27.57 1.18 9.87
CA GLU A 159 -27.56 0.66 8.48
C GLU A 159 -28.95 0.75 7.82
N SER A 160 -30.02 0.72 8.61
CA SER A 160 -31.41 0.80 8.14
C SER A 160 -31.81 2.23 7.73
N GLU A 161 -31.21 3.25 8.36
CA GLU A 161 -31.48 4.67 8.09
C GLU A 161 -30.70 5.17 6.86
N MET A 162 -29.46 4.70 6.68
CA MET A 162 -28.60 5.07 5.54
C MET A 162 -29.21 4.63 4.19
N ARG A 163 -29.90 3.49 4.16
CA ARG A 163 -30.61 2.99 2.97
C ARG A 163 -31.88 3.78 2.63
N ARG A 164 -32.48 4.49 3.59
CA ARG A 164 -33.62 5.40 3.32
C ARG A 164 -33.15 6.76 2.80
N VAL A 165 -32.07 7.31 3.35
CA VAL A 165 -31.52 8.62 2.92
C VAL A 165 -30.97 8.57 1.49
N LEU A 166 -30.36 7.45 1.09
CA LEU A 166 -29.85 7.25 -0.28
C LEU A 166 -30.95 7.09 -1.35
N ASN A 167 -32.22 6.88 -0.98
CA ASN A 167 -33.30 6.64 -1.94
C ASN A 167 -34.30 7.81 -2.07
N GLU A 168 -34.12 8.91 -1.33
CA GLU A 168 -35.03 10.07 -1.33
C GLU A 168 -34.46 11.37 -1.93
N SER A 169 -33.20 11.40 -2.37
CA SER A 169 -32.65 12.59 -3.06
C SER A 169 -32.43 12.32 -4.54
N SER A 170 -33.53 12.44 -5.28
CA SER A 170 -33.60 12.59 -6.73
C SER A 170 -32.53 13.52 -7.28
N PHE A 171 -31.87 13.04 -8.35
CA PHE A 171 -31.11 13.77 -9.35
C PHE A 171 -31.47 15.27 -9.45
N ARG A 172 -30.48 16.13 -9.18
CA ARG A 172 -30.31 17.39 -9.91
C ARG A 172 -28.83 17.58 -10.23
N THR A 173 -28.46 17.12 -11.43
CA THR A 173 -27.29 17.61 -12.15
C THR A 173 -27.37 19.13 -12.18
N ARG A 174 -26.45 19.83 -11.51
CA ARG A 174 -26.21 21.25 -11.78
C ARG A 174 -25.05 21.32 -12.76
N GLU A 175 -25.34 21.85 -13.94
CA GLU A 175 -24.36 22.18 -14.96
C GLU A 175 -23.27 23.08 -14.34
N VAL A 176 -22.02 22.62 -14.43
CA VAL A 176 -20.84 23.40 -14.09
C VAL A 176 -20.33 23.99 -15.40
N HIS A 177 -20.41 25.31 -15.55
CA HIS A 177 -19.80 26.02 -16.69
C HIS A 177 -18.27 26.02 -16.57
N PRO A 178 -17.53 25.86 -17.68
CA PRO A 178 -16.07 25.82 -17.67
C PRO A 178 -15.49 27.21 -17.40
N VAL A 179 -14.68 27.34 -16.35
CA VAL A 179 -13.90 28.55 -16.06
C VAL A 179 -12.65 28.56 -16.92
N LEU A 180 -12.60 29.49 -17.86
CA LEU A 180 -11.45 29.77 -18.73
C LEU A 180 -10.34 30.46 -17.92
N LEU A 181 -9.26 29.76 -17.60
CA LEU A 181 -7.99 30.37 -17.18
C LEU A 181 -7.25 30.91 -18.41
N LYS A 182 -7.46 32.20 -18.71
CA LYS A 182 -6.66 32.92 -19.71
C LYS A 182 -5.27 33.22 -19.16
N ARG A 183 -4.23 32.81 -19.88
CA ARG A 183 -2.88 33.42 -19.79
C ARG A 183 -2.98 34.90 -20.14
N THR A 184 -2.42 35.77 -19.31
CA THR A 184 -1.83 37.02 -19.80
C THR A 184 -0.48 37.27 -19.15
N SER A 185 0.45 37.59 -20.04
CA SER A 185 1.79 38.09 -19.81
C SER A 185 1.78 39.46 -19.13
N GLY A 186 2.53 39.58 -18.03
CA GLY A 186 3.07 40.84 -17.51
C GLY A 186 2.09 41.75 -16.77
N GLY A 187 2.43 42.09 -15.52
CA GLY A 187 1.91 43.27 -14.83
C GLY A 187 1.14 42.97 -13.54
N ARG A 188 1.77 43.36 -12.42
CA ARG A 188 1.23 43.46 -11.04
C ARG A 188 -0.28 43.72 -10.97
N ARG A 189 -1.00 43.03 -10.08
CA ARG A 189 -2.22 43.49 -9.39
C ARG A 189 -2.23 42.83 -8.00
N CYS A 190 -2.09 43.57 -6.89
CA CYS A 190 -3.03 44.50 -6.24
C CYS A 190 -4.35 43.80 -5.86
N TRP A 191 -4.50 43.61 -4.55
CA TRP A 191 -5.56 42.88 -3.87
C TRP A 191 -6.84 43.72 -3.81
N GLN A 192 -7.96 43.14 -4.25
CA GLN A 192 -9.29 43.56 -3.83
C GLN A 192 -10.03 42.32 -3.35
N GLU A 193 -10.46 42.38 -2.09
CA GLU A 193 -11.21 41.35 -1.38
C GLU A 193 -12.52 41.01 -2.12
N CYS A 194 -12.65 39.74 -2.50
CA CYS A 194 -13.90 39.08 -2.85
C CYS A 194 -13.92 37.75 -2.09
N ALA A 195 -15.09 37.36 -1.56
CA ALA A 195 -15.25 36.25 -0.64
C ALA A 195 -14.52 34.98 -1.10
N ALA A 196 -13.51 34.59 -0.33
CA ALA A 196 -12.60 33.50 -0.66
C ALA A 196 -13.37 32.20 -0.91
N SER A 197 -13.47 31.77 -2.16
CA SER A 197 -13.85 30.40 -2.47
C SER A 197 -12.69 29.50 -2.05
N SER A 198 -12.79 28.83 -0.91
CA SER A 198 -11.85 27.79 -0.53
C SER A 198 -12.33 26.44 -1.06
N THR A 199 -11.45 25.70 -1.72
CA THR A 199 -11.72 24.32 -2.15
C THR A 199 -11.01 23.35 -1.22
N GLU A 200 -11.75 22.40 -0.68
CA GLU A 200 -11.24 21.36 0.21
C GLU A 200 -11.13 20.05 -0.58
N ILE A 201 -9.96 19.41 -0.54
CA ILE A 201 -9.68 18.17 -1.27
C ILE A 201 -9.11 17.16 -0.30
N GLN A 202 -9.79 16.01 -0.17
CA GLN A 202 -9.32 14.90 0.64
C GLN A 202 -8.20 14.14 -0.08
N VAL A 203 -7.14 13.82 0.64
CA VAL A 203 -5.97 13.11 0.12
C VAL A 203 -5.54 12.01 1.08
N ASN A 204 -4.99 10.91 0.56
CA ASN A 204 -4.55 9.75 1.36
C ASN A 204 -3.04 9.56 1.34
N ASN A 205 -2.30 10.51 0.78
CA ASN A 205 -0.85 10.49 0.66
C ASN A 205 -0.20 11.76 1.25
N ALA A 206 -0.90 12.43 2.17
CA ALA A 206 -0.45 13.68 2.80
C ALA A 206 0.91 13.52 3.50
N GLY A 207 1.20 12.31 3.96
CA GLY A 207 2.42 11.94 4.63
C GLY A 207 3.70 12.00 3.80
N LEU A 208 3.59 12.03 2.46
CA LEU A 208 4.73 12.29 1.58
C LEU A 208 5.42 13.62 1.90
N VAL A 209 4.70 14.57 2.52
CA VAL A 209 5.22 15.82 3.03
C VAL A 209 6.42 15.63 3.97
N LEU A 210 6.49 14.51 4.71
CA LEU A 210 7.59 14.22 5.63
C LEU A 210 8.94 14.16 4.91
N LEU A 211 8.95 13.73 3.65
CA LEU A 211 10.17 13.51 2.87
C LEU A 211 10.59 14.74 2.05
N TRP A 212 9.91 15.88 2.20
CA TRP A 212 10.06 17.03 1.30
C TRP A 212 11.51 17.49 1.04
N PRO A 213 12.46 17.51 2.01
CA PRO A 213 13.83 17.94 1.73
C PRO A 213 14.64 16.93 0.91
N LEU A 214 14.22 15.67 0.91
CA LEU A 214 14.90 14.60 0.19
C LEU A 214 14.37 14.41 -1.24
N LEU A 215 13.14 14.87 -1.52
CA LEU A 215 12.53 14.77 -2.85
C LEU A 215 13.36 15.44 -3.96
N PRO A 216 13.96 16.64 -3.77
CA PRO A 216 14.80 17.25 -4.81
C PRO A 216 15.98 16.39 -5.25
N ASP A 217 16.66 15.72 -4.31
CA ASP A 217 17.79 14.82 -4.60
C ASP A 217 17.32 13.55 -5.31
N LEU A 218 16.22 12.96 -4.83
CA LEU A 218 15.59 11.81 -5.48
C LEU A 218 15.24 12.12 -6.94
N LEU A 219 14.51 13.21 -7.19
CA LEU A 219 14.09 13.60 -8.54
C LEU A 219 15.27 13.95 -9.46
N CYS A 220 16.38 14.46 -8.90
CA CYS A 220 17.63 14.62 -9.64
C CYS A 220 18.25 13.27 -10.03
N ARG A 221 18.33 12.31 -9.11
CA ARG A 221 18.88 10.96 -9.39
C ARG A 221 18.09 10.22 -10.46
N LEU A 222 16.77 10.39 -10.46
CA LEU A 222 15.86 9.83 -11.45
C LEU A 222 15.91 10.54 -12.81
N GLY A 223 16.75 11.57 -12.96
CA GLY A 223 16.89 12.32 -14.22
C GLY A 223 15.71 13.22 -14.55
N LEU A 224 14.76 13.43 -13.62
CA LEU A 224 13.56 14.24 -13.85
C LEU A 224 13.81 15.74 -13.62
N ARG A 225 14.88 16.09 -12.92
CA ARG A 225 15.13 17.44 -12.45
C ARG A 225 16.59 17.86 -12.57
N GLY A 226 16.81 19.10 -13.00
CA GLY A 226 18.10 19.78 -12.92
C GLY A 226 18.33 20.45 -11.56
N LYS A 227 19.14 21.50 -11.51
CA LYS A 227 19.54 22.13 -10.24
C LYS A 227 18.39 22.78 -9.47
N ASP A 228 17.45 23.44 -10.16
CA ASP A 228 16.39 24.25 -9.55
C ASP A 228 14.98 23.91 -10.05
N ARG A 229 14.85 23.28 -11.23
CA ARG A 229 13.57 23.03 -11.91
C ARG A 229 13.54 21.68 -12.62
N PHE A 230 12.35 21.19 -12.95
CA PHE A 230 12.15 20.02 -13.82
C PHE A 230 12.77 20.24 -15.20
N ILE A 231 13.23 19.15 -15.83
CA ILE A 231 13.89 19.23 -17.15
C ILE A 231 12.91 19.61 -18.27
N ASP A 232 11.68 19.13 -18.18
CA ASP A 232 10.56 19.43 -19.07
C ASP A 232 9.21 19.10 -18.38
N ALA A 233 8.10 19.35 -19.08
CA ALA A 233 6.77 19.08 -18.58
C ALA A 233 6.47 17.58 -18.42
N GLN A 234 7.08 16.72 -19.25
CA GLN A 234 6.88 15.28 -19.17
C GLN A 234 7.54 14.71 -17.91
N ALA A 235 8.75 15.18 -17.58
CA ALA A 235 9.45 14.82 -16.36
C ALA A 235 8.69 15.26 -15.10
N GLN A 236 8.01 16.41 -15.16
CA GLN A 236 7.15 16.90 -14.09
C GLN A 236 5.94 15.98 -13.86
N THR A 237 5.29 15.54 -14.96
CA THR A 237 4.20 14.55 -14.93
C THR A 237 4.69 13.20 -14.40
N ASN A 238 5.83 12.72 -14.90
CA ASN A 238 6.45 11.48 -14.46
C ASN A 238 6.80 11.53 -12.97
N ALA A 239 7.31 12.65 -12.48
CA ALA A 239 7.57 12.84 -11.05
C ALA A 239 6.29 12.61 -10.22
N ALA A 240 5.16 13.16 -10.64
CA ALA A 240 3.90 12.96 -9.92
C ALA A 240 3.48 11.48 -9.90
N CYS A 241 3.57 10.78 -11.05
CA CYS A 241 3.25 9.35 -11.14
C CYS A 241 4.22 8.49 -10.33
N TRP A 242 5.52 8.76 -10.40
CA TRP A 242 6.56 7.95 -9.76
C TRP A 242 6.57 8.15 -8.25
N LEU A 243 6.22 9.34 -7.76
CA LEU A 243 5.99 9.56 -6.32
C LEU A 243 4.75 8.80 -5.84
N ASP A 244 3.70 8.68 -6.64
CA ASP A 244 2.55 7.84 -6.29
C ASP A 244 2.96 6.35 -6.25
N THR A 245 3.76 5.86 -7.21
CA THR A 245 4.34 4.51 -7.16
C THR A 245 5.23 4.30 -5.94
N LEU A 246 6.02 5.29 -5.52
CA LEU A 246 6.85 5.24 -4.31
C LEU A 246 5.99 5.01 -3.05
N ILE A 247 4.81 5.65 -2.98
CA ILE A 247 3.89 5.59 -1.84
C ILE A 247 3.11 4.26 -1.81
N TRP A 248 2.49 3.89 -2.94
CA TRP A 248 1.52 2.78 -2.97
C TRP A 248 2.14 1.44 -3.36
N ASN A 249 3.14 1.45 -4.25
CA ASN A 249 3.77 0.25 -4.78
C ASN A 249 2.76 -0.78 -5.31
N ASP A 250 1.71 -0.27 -5.95
CA ASP A 250 0.68 -1.04 -6.63
C ASP A 250 0.57 -0.57 -8.09
N ASP A 251 -0.07 -1.38 -8.92
CA ASP A 251 -0.34 -1.05 -10.33
C ASP A 251 -1.62 -0.18 -10.48
N TYR A 252 -2.13 0.39 -9.39
CA TYR A 252 -3.45 1.02 -9.35
C TYR A 252 -3.35 2.55 -9.52
N ALA A 253 -3.15 2.95 -10.78
CA ALA A 253 -3.21 4.35 -11.20
C ALA A 253 -4.61 4.95 -11.00
N ARG A 254 -4.72 6.00 -10.18
CA ARG A 254 -5.99 6.72 -9.99
C ARG A 254 -5.81 8.21 -9.84
N GLU A 255 -6.50 8.95 -10.69
CA GLU A 255 -6.59 10.41 -10.65
C GLU A 255 -6.97 10.97 -9.27
N TRP A 256 -7.86 10.29 -8.53
CA TRP A 256 -8.27 10.73 -7.19
C TRP A 256 -7.15 10.66 -6.12
N ARG A 257 -6.07 9.89 -6.33
CA ARG A 257 -4.90 9.81 -5.42
C ARG A 257 -3.88 10.92 -5.69
N MET A 258 -3.92 11.51 -6.88
CA MET A 258 -2.90 12.41 -7.42
C MET A 258 -2.95 13.88 -6.99
N PRO A 259 -4.01 14.45 -6.35
CA PRO A 259 -4.04 15.88 -6.09
C PRO A 259 -2.80 16.41 -5.35
N PHE A 260 -2.32 15.67 -4.35
CA PHE A 260 -1.16 16.10 -3.58
C PHE A 260 0.17 15.95 -4.34
N THR A 261 0.38 14.82 -5.04
CA THR A 261 1.61 14.62 -5.84
C THR A 261 1.67 15.59 -7.02
N LYS A 262 0.53 15.91 -7.66
CA LYS A 262 0.44 16.97 -8.68
C LYS A 262 0.93 18.30 -8.14
N TRP A 263 0.38 18.69 -6.99
CA TRP A 263 0.75 19.96 -6.38
C TRP A 263 2.23 20.01 -5.99
N LEU A 264 2.76 18.96 -5.35
CA LEU A 264 4.18 18.87 -4.97
C LEU A 264 5.10 19.02 -6.19
N CYS A 265 4.69 18.48 -7.34
CA CYS A 265 5.42 18.62 -8.59
C CYS A 265 5.18 19.96 -9.29
N GLY A 266 4.27 20.82 -8.82
CA GLY A 266 3.94 22.11 -9.43
C GLY A 266 3.02 22.01 -10.65
N LEU A 267 2.24 20.93 -10.74
CA LEU A 267 1.23 20.74 -11.79
C LEU A 267 -0.12 21.35 -11.36
N PRO A 268 -0.88 21.95 -12.30
CA PRO A 268 -2.26 22.34 -12.03
C PRO A 268 -3.11 21.13 -11.61
N LEU A 269 -4.01 21.32 -10.65
CA LEU A 269 -4.86 20.21 -10.17
C LEU A 269 -5.84 19.74 -11.25
N GLU A 270 -6.27 20.63 -12.13
CA GLU A 270 -7.18 20.37 -13.25
C GLU A 270 -6.46 19.73 -14.45
N CYS A 271 -5.13 19.62 -14.41
CA CYS A 271 -4.37 18.99 -15.49
C CYS A 271 -4.68 17.50 -15.52
N GLU A 272 -5.28 17.02 -16.60
CA GLU A 272 -5.38 15.58 -16.85
C GLU A 272 -3.96 15.02 -17.03
N ILE A 273 -3.63 14.00 -16.23
CA ILE A 273 -2.36 13.30 -16.33
C ILE A 273 -2.62 11.94 -16.95
N GLU A 274 -2.01 11.69 -18.10
CA GLU A 274 -1.85 10.33 -18.59
C GLU A 274 -0.85 9.60 -17.68
N TRP A 275 -1.31 8.51 -17.05
CA TRP A 275 -0.48 7.78 -16.10
C TRP A 275 0.72 7.15 -16.80
N GLN A 276 1.93 7.52 -16.36
CA GLN A 276 3.18 6.91 -16.81
C GLN A 276 3.82 6.13 -15.68
N ALA A 277 3.58 4.82 -15.66
CA ALA A 277 4.24 3.94 -14.73
C ALA A 277 5.77 3.98 -14.94
N PRO A 278 6.56 4.02 -13.86
CA PRO A 278 8.00 3.83 -13.98
C PRO A 278 8.31 2.44 -14.57
N ASP A 279 9.42 2.33 -15.29
CA ASP A 279 9.94 1.02 -15.68
C ASP A 279 10.45 0.23 -14.45
N GLU A 280 10.78 -1.05 -14.64
CA GLU A 280 11.25 -1.92 -13.55
C GLU A 280 12.52 -1.36 -12.88
N THR A 281 13.44 -0.79 -13.66
CA THR A 281 14.69 -0.22 -13.15
C THR A 281 14.43 1.00 -12.26
N THR A 282 13.55 1.90 -12.69
CA THR A 282 13.13 3.08 -11.95
C THR A 282 12.34 2.69 -10.70
N THR A 283 11.49 1.67 -10.80
CA THR A 283 10.74 1.13 -9.66
C THR A 283 11.66 0.59 -8.58
N GLU A 284 12.70 -0.16 -8.97
CA GLU A 284 13.72 -0.65 -8.05
C GLU A 284 14.53 0.49 -7.43
N GLN A 285 14.91 1.52 -8.21
CA GLN A 285 15.58 2.72 -7.67
C GLN A 285 14.74 3.44 -6.60
N LEU A 286 13.45 3.60 -6.83
CA LEU A 286 12.51 4.19 -5.86
C LEU A 286 12.45 3.34 -4.57
N HIS A 287 12.32 2.02 -4.71
CA HIS A 287 12.27 1.10 -3.59
C HIS A 287 13.57 1.10 -2.78
N CYS A 288 14.72 0.98 -3.45
CA CYS A 288 16.04 1.02 -2.83
C CYS A 288 16.27 2.35 -2.10
N TRP A 289 15.91 3.48 -2.73
CA TRP A 289 16.02 4.79 -2.08
C TRP A 289 15.20 4.84 -0.79
N LEU A 290 13.94 4.38 -0.83
CA LEU A 290 13.07 4.34 0.36
C LEU A 290 13.65 3.44 1.46
N ALA A 291 14.28 2.33 1.08
CA ALA A 291 14.95 1.40 1.98
C ALA A 291 16.19 1.99 2.69
N THR A 292 16.78 3.08 2.16
CA THR A 292 17.91 3.76 2.83
C THR A 292 17.48 4.76 3.90
N LEU A 293 16.21 5.17 3.93
CA LEU A 293 15.73 6.20 4.85
C LEU A 293 15.82 5.84 6.35
N PRO A 294 15.56 4.59 6.78
CA PRO A 294 15.76 4.17 8.18
C PRO A 294 17.15 4.49 8.73
N GLU A 295 18.19 4.43 7.90
CA GLU A 295 19.57 4.72 8.33
C GLU A 295 19.82 6.22 8.49
N GLN A 296 19.09 7.05 7.74
CA GLN A 296 19.25 8.51 7.71
C GLN A 296 18.35 9.24 8.72
N LEU A 297 17.24 8.62 9.13
CA LEU A 297 16.19 9.27 9.92
C LEU A 297 16.09 8.64 11.32
N PRO A 298 16.32 9.41 12.40
CA PRO A 298 16.53 8.87 13.74
C PRO A 298 15.33 8.07 14.28
N GLY A 299 14.10 8.51 13.98
CA GLY A 299 12.86 7.84 14.41
C GLY A 299 12.47 6.61 13.59
N TRP A 300 13.11 6.35 12.44
CA TRP A 300 12.70 5.31 11.50
C TRP A 300 13.63 4.10 11.44
N ARG A 301 14.67 4.04 12.27
CA ARG A 301 15.73 3.00 12.21
C ARG A 301 15.24 1.55 12.22
N THR A 302 14.11 1.28 12.86
CA THR A 302 13.55 -0.08 12.97
C THR A 302 12.46 -0.37 11.94
N LEU A 303 12.07 0.63 11.15
CA LEU A 303 10.98 0.52 10.19
C LEU A 303 11.45 -0.13 8.90
N GLN A 304 10.61 -1.01 8.36
CA GLN A 304 10.77 -1.52 7.01
C GLN A 304 10.13 -0.55 6.00
N VAL A 305 10.45 -0.73 4.72
CA VAL A 305 9.88 0.08 3.62
C VAL A 305 8.33 0.10 3.67
N GLN A 306 7.71 -1.04 3.95
CA GLN A 306 6.26 -1.13 4.03
C GLN A 306 5.69 -0.38 5.24
N ASP A 307 6.41 -0.35 6.38
CA ASP A 307 6.01 0.42 7.55
C ASP A 307 6.08 1.91 7.25
N ILE A 308 7.13 2.37 6.56
CA ILE A 308 7.25 3.76 6.10
C ILE A 308 6.06 4.14 5.21
N ARG A 309 5.72 3.29 4.24
CA ARG A 309 4.57 3.54 3.35
C ARG A 309 3.27 3.64 4.13
N THR A 310 2.92 2.60 4.87
CA THR A 310 1.59 2.45 5.49
C THR A 310 1.38 3.36 6.69
N LEU A 311 2.40 3.57 7.52
CA LEU A 311 2.28 4.41 8.70
C LEU A 311 2.51 5.87 8.31
N PHE A 312 3.55 6.16 7.53
CA PHE A 312 3.97 7.55 7.33
C PHE A 312 3.51 8.15 6.02
N LEU A 313 3.62 7.48 4.87
CA LEU A 313 3.36 8.10 3.55
C LEU A 313 1.88 8.07 3.13
N GLN A 314 1.19 6.94 3.33
CA GLN A 314 -0.22 6.69 2.98
C GLN A 314 -1.19 7.27 4.02
N ARG A 315 -0.88 8.50 4.42
CA ARG A 315 -1.54 9.16 5.52
C ARG A 315 -2.68 10.04 5.03
N PRO A 316 -3.87 9.93 5.65
CA PRO A 316 -4.99 10.82 5.33
C PRO A 316 -4.67 12.27 5.67
N GLY A 317 -5.24 13.16 4.87
CA GLY A 317 -5.16 14.59 5.06
C GLY A 317 -6.13 15.34 4.16
N GLU A 318 -6.09 16.65 4.29
CA GLU A 318 -6.96 17.57 3.58
C GLU A 318 -6.13 18.73 3.03
N MET A 319 -6.22 18.95 1.72
CA MET A 319 -5.68 20.14 1.07
C MET A 319 -6.75 21.23 1.07
N LEU A 320 -6.41 22.38 1.64
CA LEU A 320 -7.21 23.59 1.60
C LEU A 320 -6.59 24.56 0.61
N LEU A 321 -7.25 24.74 -0.52
CA LEU A 321 -6.87 25.70 -1.53
C LEU A 321 -7.66 26.98 -1.33
N THR A 322 -6.96 28.07 -1.11
CA THR A 322 -7.53 29.42 -1.21
C THR A 322 -6.98 30.10 -2.45
N GLU A 323 -7.51 31.28 -2.80
CA GLU A 323 -7.02 32.05 -3.95
C GLU A 323 -5.51 32.35 -3.89
N THR A 324 -4.91 32.34 -2.69
CA THR A 324 -3.56 32.87 -2.45
C THR A 324 -2.67 32.00 -1.59
N SER A 325 -3.15 30.86 -1.10
CA SER A 325 -2.36 29.94 -0.30
C SER A 325 -2.88 28.52 -0.42
N LEU A 326 -1.97 27.55 -0.30
CA LEU A 326 -2.33 26.16 -0.08
C LEU A 326 -1.90 25.73 1.32
N LYS A 327 -2.82 25.10 2.05
CA LYS A 327 -2.54 24.45 3.33
C LYS A 327 -2.80 22.96 3.21
N LEU A 328 -1.93 22.16 3.82
CA LEU A 328 -2.14 20.73 3.99
C LEU A 328 -2.38 20.44 5.48
N LYS A 329 -3.57 19.94 5.78
CA LYS A 329 -3.89 19.37 7.08
C LYS A 329 -3.55 17.88 7.05
N VAL A 330 -2.77 17.41 8.01
CA VAL A 330 -2.35 16.01 8.14
C VAL A 330 -3.00 15.43 9.39
N GLN A 331 -3.70 14.31 9.24
CA GLN A 331 -4.37 13.64 10.37
C GLN A 331 -3.32 13.11 11.36
N ARG A 332 -3.42 13.39 12.68
CA ARG A 332 -2.53 12.77 13.68
C ARG A 332 -2.79 11.29 13.89
N GLU A 333 -1.71 10.58 14.21
CA GLU A 333 -1.72 9.14 14.38
C GLU A 333 -0.77 8.75 15.53
N PRO A 334 -1.00 7.62 16.23
CA PRO A 334 -0.22 7.24 17.41
C PRO A 334 1.30 7.10 17.16
N PHE A 335 1.70 6.77 15.93
CA PHE A 335 3.11 6.62 15.55
C PHE A 335 3.84 7.95 15.30
N ASP A 336 3.17 9.08 15.44
CA ASP A 336 3.78 10.43 15.39
C ASP A 336 4.83 10.67 16.46
N ILE A 337 4.84 9.86 17.51
CA ILE A 337 5.91 9.85 18.51
C ILE A 337 7.29 9.63 17.87
N LEU A 338 7.37 8.95 16.72
CA LEU A 338 8.61 8.74 15.96
C LEU A 338 9.06 9.99 15.19
N LEU A 339 8.24 11.04 15.14
CA LEU A 339 8.55 12.32 14.50
C LEU A 339 9.03 13.39 15.51
N ASN A 340 9.16 13.06 16.79
CA ASN A 340 9.62 14.00 17.81
C ASN A 340 11.04 14.53 17.56
N ASP A 341 11.94 13.66 17.11
CA ASP A 341 13.34 14.00 16.78
C ASP A 341 13.55 14.20 15.27
N TRP A 342 12.53 14.70 14.57
CA TRP A 342 12.59 14.83 13.12
C TRP A 342 13.59 15.92 12.68
N PRO A 343 14.43 15.69 11.64
CA PRO A 343 15.57 16.57 11.38
C PRO A 343 15.23 17.93 10.77
N TRP A 344 13.97 18.16 10.36
CA TRP A 344 13.53 19.40 9.72
C TRP A 344 12.12 19.81 10.16
N PRO A 345 11.75 21.10 9.96
CA PRO A 345 10.42 21.59 10.29
C PRO A 345 9.30 20.84 9.56
N LEU A 346 8.24 20.51 10.31
CA LEU A 346 7.00 19.87 9.83
C LEU A 346 5.81 20.85 9.78
N ASN A 347 6.06 22.15 9.80
CA ASN A 347 5.04 23.21 9.70
C ASN A 347 4.99 23.86 8.31
N GLN A 348 6.02 23.67 7.47
CA GLN A 348 6.05 24.20 6.12
C GLN A 348 6.92 23.35 5.19
N VAL A 349 6.56 23.32 3.89
CA VAL A 349 7.40 22.77 2.82
C VAL A 349 7.91 23.88 1.92
N MET A 350 9.20 23.82 1.59
CA MET A 350 9.81 24.69 0.60
C MET A 350 10.51 23.83 -0.46
N LEU A 351 9.93 23.78 -1.66
CA LEU A 351 10.56 23.12 -2.81
C LEU A 351 11.06 24.17 -3.80
N PRO A 352 12.23 23.99 -4.42
CA PRO A 352 12.88 25.03 -5.22
C PRO A 352 12.15 25.38 -6.52
N TRP A 353 11.21 24.54 -6.98
CA TRP A 353 10.40 24.76 -8.17
C TRP A 353 8.99 25.29 -7.86
N LEU A 354 8.61 25.43 -6.59
CA LEU A 354 7.31 25.97 -6.20
C LEU A 354 7.42 27.47 -5.92
N GLU A 355 6.42 28.23 -6.36
CA GLU A 355 6.38 29.69 -6.17
C GLU A 355 6.03 30.09 -4.72
N GLN A 356 5.30 29.22 -4.01
CA GLN A 356 4.81 29.47 -2.66
C GLN A 356 5.07 28.26 -1.75
N PRO A 357 5.36 28.50 -0.45
CA PRO A 357 5.52 27.41 0.50
C PRO A 357 4.18 26.71 0.78
N LEU A 358 4.23 25.41 1.06
CA LEU A 358 3.10 24.69 1.65
C LEU A 358 3.08 24.98 3.15
N MET A 359 1.92 25.35 3.71
CA MET A 359 1.77 25.32 5.16
C MET A 359 1.21 23.97 5.60
N ILE A 360 1.80 23.37 6.63
CA ILE A 360 1.39 22.08 7.17
C ILE A 360 0.75 22.29 8.55
N GLU A 361 -0.43 21.72 8.75
CA GLU A 361 -1.14 21.70 10.02
C GLU A 361 -1.38 20.26 10.46
N TRP A 362 -0.92 19.89 11.65
CA TRP A 362 -1.14 18.57 12.22
C TRP A 362 -2.38 18.60 13.11
N LEU A 363 -3.44 17.91 12.68
CA LEU A 363 -4.77 17.90 13.31
C LEU A 363 -4.84 17.03 14.56
#